data_AF-A0A832LSQ4-F1
#
_entry.id   AF-A0A832LSQ4-F1
#
_cell.length_a   1.000
_cell.length_b   1.000
_cell.length_c   1.000
_cell.angle_alpha   90.00
_cell.angle_beta   90.00
_cell.angle_gamma   90.00
#
_symmetry.space_group_name_H-M   'P 1'
#
loop_
_entity.id
_entity.type
_entity.pdbx_description
1 polymer ?
#
loop_
_entity_poly.entity_id
_entity_poly.type
_entity_poly.pdbx_seq_one_letter_code
_entity_poly.pdbx_strand_id
1 'polypeptide(L)' 'MKRAKISIIGAGNVGATCAHWAASKELGDIVLLDIPQV' A
#
# COMPACT_ATOMS: atom_id res chain seq x y z
N MET A 1 2.54 6.73 -20.36
CA MET A 1 2.81 7.27 -19.01
C MET A 1 3.45 6.17 -18.17
N LYS A 2 4.43 6.49 -17.29
CA LYS A 2 5.10 5.49 -16.45
C LYS A 2 4.14 5.02 -15.35
N ARG A 3 4.07 3.71 -15.10
CA ARG A 3 3.32 3.10 -13.99
C ARG A 3 3.70 3.79 -12.67
N ALA A 4 2.71 4.20 -11.89
CA ALA A 4 2.97 4.83 -10.59
C ALA A 4 3.60 3.82 -9.62
N LYS A 5 4.48 4.30 -8.75
CA LYS A 5 5.07 3.55 -7.64
C LYS A 5 4.52 4.13 -6.34
N ILE A 6 3.93 3.30 -5.51
CA ILE A 6 3.22 3.73 -4.31
C ILE A 6 3.83 3.02 -3.10
N SER A 7 4.34 3.78 -2.14
CA SER A 7 4.80 3.24 -0.86
C SER A 7 3.78 3.58 0.23
N ILE A 8 3.35 2.58 0.97
CA ILE A 8 2.47 2.74 2.13
C ILE A 8 3.27 2.34 3.39
N ILE A 9 3.45 3.28 4.30
CA ILE A 9 4.16 3.05 5.57
C ILE A 9 3.14 2.91 6.70
N GLY A 10 3.18 1.76 7.37
CA GLY A 10 2.16 1.25 8.29
C GLY A 10 1.18 0.33 7.58
N ALA A 11 1.06 -0.93 8.04
CA ALA A 11 0.16 -1.95 7.50
C ALA A 11 -0.94 -2.37 8.50
N GLY A 12 -1.22 -1.51 9.50
CA GLY A 12 -2.44 -1.61 10.31
C GLY A 12 -3.72 -1.33 9.51
N ASN A 13 -4.86 -1.20 10.20
CA ASN A 13 -6.19 -1.10 9.56
C ASN A 13 -6.27 -0.08 8.40
N VAL A 14 -5.70 1.11 8.58
CA VAL A 14 -5.72 2.18 7.57
C VAL A 14 -4.82 1.83 6.38
N GLY A 15 -3.58 1.44 6.65
CA GLY A 15 -2.60 1.12 5.62
C GLY A 15 -2.99 -0.09 4.78
N ALA A 16 -3.49 -1.15 5.42
CA ALA A 16 -4.01 -2.33 4.75
C ALA A 16 -5.24 -2.00 3.89
N THR A 17 -6.17 -1.19 4.39
CA THR A 17 -7.36 -0.77 3.62
C THR A 17 -6.97 0.12 2.43
N CYS A 18 -6.02 1.04 2.62
CA CYS A 18 -5.47 1.86 1.55
C CYS A 18 -4.84 1.00 0.45
N ALA A 19 -3.98 0.05 0.84
CA ALA A 19 -3.34 -0.89 -0.08
C ALA A 19 -4.36 -1.75 -0.84
N HIS A 20 -5.38 -2.25 -0.15
CA HIS A 20 -6.44 -3.05 -0.74
C HIS A 20 -7.15 -2.26 -1.86
N TRP A 21 -7.58 -1.03 -1.60
CA TRP A 21 -8.26 -0.22 -2.61
C TRP A 21 -7.33 0.25 -3.74
N ALA A 22 -6.07 0.57 -3.42
CA ALA A 22 -5.09 0.94 -4.43
C ALA A 22 -4.79 -0.22 -5.40
N ALA A 23 -4.71 -1.45 -4.87
CA ALA A 23 -4.52 -2.66 -5.68
C ALA A 23 -5.76 -2.97 -6.51
N SER A 24 -6.96 -2.94 -5.90
CA SER A 24 -8.24 -3.19 -6.59
C SER A 24 -8.53 -2.21 -7.74
N LYS A 25 -7.95 -1.01 -7.68
CA LYS A 25 -8.05 0.02 -8.73
C LYS A 25 -6.85 0.06 -9.68
N GLU A 26 -5.91 -0.88 -9.54
CA GLU A 26 -4.69 -0.97 -10.35
C GLU A 26 -3.87 0.34 -10.40
N LEU A 27 -3.85 1.11 -9.30
CA LEU A 27 -3.28 2.47 -9.28
C LEU A 27 -1.76 2.49 -9.51
N GLY A 28 -1.06 1.39 -9.24
CA GLY A 28 0.39 1.30 -9.43
C GLY A 28 0.99 0.04 -8.85
N ASP A 29 2.31 0.02 -8.78
CA ASP A 29 3.05 -1.01 -8.04
C ASP A 29 3.20 -0.56 -6.60
N ILE A 30 2.69 -1.36 -5.67
CA ILE A 30 2.52 -1.00 -4.27
C ILE A 30 3.53 -1.75 -3.41
N VAL A 31 4.19 -1.03 -2.51
CA VAL A 31 5.03 -1.60 -1.45
C VAL A 31 4.43 -1.21 -0.10
N LEU A 32 4.18 -2.18 0.77
CA LEU A 32 3.88 -1.94 2.18
C LEU A 32 5.13 -2.15 3.02
N LEU A 33 5.38 -1.21 3.92
CA LEU A 33 6.39 -1.32 4.96
C LEU A 33 5.71 -1.16 6.31
N ASP A 34 5.96 -2.07 7.24
CA ASP A 34 5.47 -1.95 8.61
C ASP A 34 6.50 -2.48 9.62
N ILE A 35 6.37 -2.02 10.86
CA ILE A 35 7.10 -2.53 12.01
C ILE A 35 6.04 -3.15 12.95
N PRO A 36 5.81 -4.47 12.87
CA PRO A 36 4.82 -5.11 13.72
C PRO A 36 5.22 -5.01 15.19
N GLN A 37 4.24 -4.86 16.07
CA GLN A 37 4.46 -4.99 17.50
C GLN A 37 4.84 -6.45 17.80
N VAL A 38 5.90 -6.64 18.60
CA VAL A 38 6.35 -7.94 19.07
C VAL A 38 5.38 -8.50 20.10
#